data_AF-A0A7C4F6W4-F1
#
_entry.id   AF-A0A7C4F6W4-F1
#
_cell.length_a   1.000
_cell.length_b   1.000
_cell.length_c   1.000
_cell.angle_alpha   90.00
_cell.angle_beta   90.00
_cell.angle_gamma   90.00
#
_symmetry.space_group_name_H-M   'P 1'
#
loop_
_entity.id
_entity.type
_entity.pdbx_description
1 polymer ?
#
loop_
_entity_poly.entity_id
_entity_poly.type
_entity_poly.pdbx_seq_one_letter_code
_entity_poly.pdbx_strand_id
1 'polypeptide(L)'
;MDYFEIKRIMELCAFVISVIVAVLMVVNLKKNNPHILCWTVAWAIISVRTFMAIFEPLSIPLGFVRDAMIVASDILFFVGIAVLIDFGTLYRTFMPGIFMLTHLSISGILYLFYDSAVLGATFTNLFSNPVLLFLVFYFFNEAGIKMNSFPLRLIGMGFLLWAIDFVIFGPLYYGAGYLFAGMCGWIIGFIARIIIFVGFVYLLPGRRD
;
A
#
# COMPACT_ATOMS: atom_id res chain seq x y z
N MET A 1 21.87 -19.06 -3.46
CA MET A 1 20.78 -18.45 -2.69
C MET A 1 19.49 -18.94 -3.31
N ASP A 2 18.69 -19.67 -2.55
CA ASP A 2 17.40 -20.21 -3.00
C ASP A 2 16.41 -19.04 -3.23
N TYR A 3 15.43 -19.21 -4.12
CA TYR A 3 14.37 -18.23 -4.37
C TYR A 3 13.68 -17.80 -3.07
N PHE A 4 13.41 -18.74 -2.17
CA PHE A 4 12.80 -18.45 -0.87
C PHE A 4 13.67 -17.54 0.00
N GLU A 5 14.99 -17.69 -0.07
CA GLU A 5 15.93 -16.79 0.62
C GLU A 5 15.91 -15.40 -0.01
N ILE A 6 15.93 -15.30 -1.34
CA ILE A 6 15.83 -14.01 -2.06
C ILE A 6 14.53 -13.30 -1.72
N LYS A 7 13.38 -14.00 -1.76
CA LYS A 7 12.07 -13.46 -1.41
C LYS A 7 12.08 -12.90 0.02
N ARG A 8 12.53 -13.69 1.00
CA ARG A 8 12.59 -13.26 2.40
C ARG A 8 13.50 -12.06 2.60
N ILE A 9 14.64 -12.00 1.92
CA ILE A 9 15.54 -10.83 1.97
C ILE A 9 14.82 -9.59 1.42
N MET A 10 14.11 -9.72 0.28
CA MET A 10 13.36 -8.61 -0.29
C MET A 10 12.21 -8.16 0.62
N GLU A 11 11.47 -9.09 1.23
CA GLU A 11 10.42 -8.79 2.20
C GLU A 11 10.98 -8.11 3.46
N LEU A 12 12.12 -8.57 3.95
CA LEU A 12 12.83 -7.93 5.07
C LEU A 12 13.27 -6.50 4.71
N CYS A 13 13.85 -6.30 3.53
CA CYS A 13 14.21 -4.97 3.04
C CYS A 13 12.99 -4.05 2.91
N ALA A 14 11.88 -4.56 2.36
CA ALA A 14 10.63 -3.83 2.24
C ALA A 14 10.02 -3.49 3.61
N PHE A 15 10.10 -4.41 4.57
CA PHE A 15 9.71 -4.18 5.96
C PHE A 15 10.55 -3.06 6.59
N VAL A 16 11.88 -3.16 6.51
CA VAL A 16 12.80 -2.16 7.07
C VAL A 16 12.53 -0.77 6.49
N ILE A 17 12.37 -0.65 5.18
CA ILE A 17 12.02 0.65 4.56
C ILE A 17 10.67 1.16 5.05
N SER A 18 9.65 0.30 5.13
CA SER A 18 8.31 0.71 5.59
C SER A 18 8.35 1.22 7.03
N VAL A 19 9.14 0.57 7.90
CA VAL A 19 9.37 1.01 9.28
C VAL A 19 10.13 2.33 9.31
N ILE A 20 11.18 2.49 8.50
CA ILE A 20 11.93 3.75 8.41
C ILE A 20 11.02 4.89 7.96
N VAL A 21 10.15 4.68 6.96
CA VAL A 21 9.15 5.67 6.53
C VAL A 21 8.25 6.03 7.71
N ALA A 22 7.67 5.04 8.39
CA ALA A 22 6.78 5.27 9.53
C ALA A 22 7.49 6.07 10.64
N VAL A 23 8.70 5.67 11.04
CA VAL A 23 9.50 6.35 12.07
C VAL A 23 9.85 7.77 11.66
N LEU A 24 10.27 8.01 10.41
CA LEU A 24 10.54 9.36 9.93
C LEU A 24 9.29 10.24 9.99
N MET A 25 8.13 9.70 9.61
CA MET A 25 6.87 10.45 9.73
C MET A 25 6.57 10.77 11.20
N VAL A 26 6.72 9.81 12.12
CA VAL A 26 6.56 10.01 13.58
C VAL A 26 7.50 11.10 14.12
N VAL A 27 8.80 11.01 13.82
CA VAL A 27 9.80 11.97 14.32
C VAL A 27 9.50 13.39 13.82
N ASN A 28 8.91 13.50 12.63
CA ASN A 28 8.51 14.78 12.04
C ASN A 28 7.05 15.17 12.35
N LEU A 29 6.30 14.42 13.18
CA LEU A 29 4.95 14.78 13.65
C LEU A 29 4.92 16.01 14.59
N LYS A 30 6.06 16.67 14.85
CA LYS A 30 6.18 17.84 15.73
C LYS A 30 5.20 19.00 15.43
N LYS A 31 4.46 18.96 14.31
CA LYS A 31 3.51 20.01 13.88
C LYS A 31 2.01 19.64 13.97
N ASN A 32 1.58 18.55 14.62
CA ASN A 32 0.16 18.19 14.77
C ASN A 32 -0.61 18.15 13.43
N ASN A 33 -0.01 17.61 12.37
CA ASN A 33 -0.66 17.49 11.06
C ASN A 33 -1.48 16.19 10.99
N PRO A 34 -2.83 16.22 11.06
CA PRO A 34 -3.65 15.01 11.15
C PRO A 34 -3.54 14.08 9.93
N HIS A 35 -3.25 14.61 8.73
CA HIS A 35 -3.00 13.80 7.53
C HIS A 35 -1.70 12.99 7.64
N ILE A 36 -0.64 13.56 8.23
CA ILE A 36 0.63 12.84 8.46
C ILE A 36 0.41 11.70 9.45
N LEU A 37 -0.42 11.90 10.48
CA LEU A 37 -0.78 10.84 11.42
C LEU A 37 -1.47 9.67 10.69
N CYS A 38 -2.46 9.95 9.83
CA CYS A 38 -3.15 8.91 9.05
C CYS A 38 -2.16 8.09 8.23
N TRP A 39 -1.27 8.76 7.48
CA TRP A 39 -0.27 8.10 6.66
C TRP A 39 0.79 7.36 7.48
N THR A 40 1.17 7.88 8.65
CA THR A 40 2.07 7.18 9.58
C THR A 40 1.48 5.85 10.03
N VAL A 41 0.20 5.85 10.42
CA VAL A 41 -0.51 4.62 10.80
C VAL A 41 -0.62 3.68 9.60
N ALA A 42 -0.90 4.20 8.39
CA ALA A 42 -0.92 3.39 7.18
C ALA A 42 0.42 2.67 6.94
N TRP A 43 1.55 3.36 7.10
CA TRP A 43 2.88 2.77 6.99
C TRP A 43 3.20 1.76 8.08
N ALA A 44 2.75 2.00 9.31
CA ALA A 44 2.88 1.02 10.39
C ALA A 44 2.11 -0.26 10.07
N ILE A 45 0.88 -0.15 9.55
CA ILE A 45 0.09 -1.29 9.09
C ILE A 45 0.80 -2.02 7.93
N ILE A 46 1.31 -1.30 6.92
CA ILE A 46 2.09 -1.89 5.82
C ILE A 46 3.32 -2.64 6.35
N SER A 47 3.98 -2.09 7.37
CA SER A 47 5.15 -2.72 8.00
C SER A 47 4.78 -4.04 8.66
N VAL A 48 3.75 -4.04 9.51
CA VAL A 48 3.27 -5.29 10.16
C VAL A 48 2.81 -6.31 9.11
N ARG A 49 2.10 -5.87 8.06
CA ARG A 49 1.68 -6.73 6.94
C ARG A 49 2.88 -7.36 6.23
N THR A 50 3.90 -6.57 5.94
CA THR A 50 5.12 -7.03 5.25
C THR A 50 5.91 -7.98 6.15
N PHE A 51 5.96 -7.71 7.46
CA PHE A 51 6.54 -8.61 8.44
C PHE A 51 5.84 -9.97 8.48
N MET A 52 4.50 -9.99 8.45
CA MET A 52 3.72 -11.25 8.37
C MET A 52 4.07 -12.06 7.11
N ALA A 53 4.36 -11.41 5.98
CA ALA A 53 4.71 -12.09 4.73
C ALA A 53 6.03 -12.88 4.82
N ILE A 54 7.00 -12.43 5.65
CA ILE A 54 8.28 -13.11 5.87
C ILE A 54 8.08 -14.54 6.43
N PHE A 55 7.01 -14.75 7.19
CA PHE A 55 6.69 -16.02 7.85
C PHE A 55 5.70 -16.90 7.08
N GLU A 56 5.46 -16.62 5.79
CA GLU A 56 4.63 -17.49 4.95
C GLU A 56 5.13 -18.96 4.93
N PRO A 57 4.21 -19.94 4.85
CA PRO A 57 2.76 -19.80 4.64
C PRO A 57 2.00 -19.41 5.92
N LEU A 58 1.06 -18.48 5.78
CA LEU A 58 0.16 -18.04 6.86
C LEU A 58 -1.05 -18.97 6.97
N SER A 59 -1.61 -19.11 8.18
CA SER A 59 -2.93 -19.74 8.35
C SER A 59 -4.02 -18.92 7.66
N ILE A 60 -5.14 -19.56 7.30
CA ILE A 60 -6.27 -18.93 6.59
C ILE A 60 -6.75 -17.64 7.30
N PRO A 61 -6.96 -17.61 8.64
CA PRO A 61 -7.34 -16.39 9.34
C PRO A 61 -6.26 -15.30 9.26
N LEU A 62 -4.97 -15.65 9.31
CA LEU A 62 -3.88 -14.69 9.18
C LEU A 62 -3.75 -14.15 7.75
N GLY A 63 -4.11 -14.95 6.73
CA GLY A 63 -4.25 -14.50 5.35
C GLY A 63 -5.34 -13.43 5.21
N PHE A 64 -6.52 -13.66 5.80
CA PHE A 64 -7.59 -12.66 5.83
C PHE A 64 -7.17 -11.37 6.58
N VAL A 65 -6.54 -11.51 7.76
CA VAL A 65 -6.03 -10.36 8.53
C VAL A 65 -5.06 -9.53 7.69
N ARG A 66 -4.13 -10.20 6.99
CA ARG A 66 -3.18 -9.53 6.10
C ARG A 66 -3.87 -8.75 4.97
N ASP A 67 -4.94 -9.29 4.41
CA ASP A 67 -5.69 -8.63 3.34
C ASP A 67 -6.53 -7.47 3.89
N ALA A 68 -7.14 -7.62 5.06
CA ALA A 68 -7.82 -6.53 5.77
C ALA A 68 -6.87 -5.36 6.09
N MET A 69 -5.60 -5.65 6.38
CA MET A 69 -4.57 -4.64 6.60
C MET A 69 -4.26 -3.82 5.34
N ILE A 70 -4.34 -4.41 4.14
CA ILE A 70 -4.20 -3.65 2.87
C ILE A 70 -5.31 -2.60 2.80
N VAL A 71 -6.55 -3.04 3.01
CA VAL A 71 -7.73 -2.16 2.99
C VAL A 71 -7.59 -1.05 4.02
N ALA A 72 -7.19 -1.39 5.24
CA ALA A 72 -7.01 -0.43 6.31
C ALA A 72 -5.92 0.62 5.97
N SER A 73 -4.78 0.20 5.42
CA SER A 73 -3.73 1.14 5.00
C SER A 73 -4.19 2.07 3.87
N ASP A 74 -4.94 1.56 2.90
CA ASP A 74 -5.42 2.35 1.76
C ASP A 74 -6.52 3.35 2.17
N ILE A 75 -7.42 2.94 3.08
CA ILE A 75 -8.38 3.86 3.72
C ILE A 75 -7.63 4.99 4.40
N LEU A 76 -6.57 4.69 5.15
CA LEU A 76 -5.80 5.71 5.86
C LEU A 76 -5.04 6.64 4.91
N PHE A 77 -4.53 6.14 3.78
CA PHE A 77 -3.98 7.01 2.73
C PHE A 77 -5.03 7.95 2.18
N PHE A 78 -6.19 7.42 1.82
CA PHE A 78 -7.32 8.21 1.32
C PHE A 78 -7.79 9.26 2.33
N VAL A 79 -7.99 8.88 3.59
CA VAL A 79 -8.39 9.79 4.68
C VAL A 79 -7.32 10.86 4.88
N GLY A 80 -6.03 10.51 4.86
CA GLY A 80 -4.97 11.50 4.98
C GLY A 80 -4.98 12.51 3.83
N ILE A 81 -5.22 12.08 2.59
CA ILE A 81 -5.39 13.00 1.45
C ILE A 81 -6.62 13.89 1.66
N ALA A 82 -7.74 13.31 2.11
CA ALA A 82 -8.98 14.04 2.38
C ALA A 82 -8.81 15.13 3.43
N VAL A 83 -8.07 14.83 4.49
CA VAL A 83 -7.70 15.79 5.53
C VAL A 83 -6.74 16.85 4.98
N LEU A 84 -5.84 16.52 4.06
CA LEU A 84 -4.89 17.48 3.48
C LEU A 84 -5.56 18.52 2.58
N ILE A 85 -6.54 18.12 1.76
CA ILE A 85 -7.15 18.99 0.73
C ILE A 85 -8.54 19.53 1.11
N ASP A 86 -8.92 19.36 2.38
CA ASP A 86 -10.24 19.55 2.98
C ASP A 86 -11.35 18.68 2.34
N PHE A 87 -12.04 17.91 3.20
CA PHE A 87 -13.06 16.89 2.86
C PHE A 87 -14.13 17.35 1.86
N GLY A 88 -14.44 18.65 1.81
CA GLY A 88 -15.43 19.21 0.88
C GLY A 88 -15.14 18.92 -0.59
N THR A 89 -13.86 18.73 -0.95
CA THR A 89 -13.46 18.38 -2.33
C THR A 89 -13.69 16.90 -2.65
N LEU A 90 -13.63 16.02 -1.64
CA LEU A 90 -13.65 14.55 -1.78
C LEU A 90 -14.98 13.90 -1.41
N TYR A 91 -15.86 14.60 -0.69
CA TYR A 91 -17.20 14.15 -0.29
C TYR A 91 -18.05 13.64 -1.46
N ARG A 92 -17.78 14.12 -2.68
CA ARG A 92 -18.50 13.67 -3.89
C ARG A 92 -18.13 12.25 -4.34
N THR A 93 -17.06 11.67 -3.82
CA THR A 93 -16.60 10.31 -4.14
C THR A 93 -16.71 9.39 -2.92
N PHE A 94 -17.92 8.90 -2.65
CA PHE A 94 -18.16 7.76 -1.73
C PHE A 94 -17.62 6.43 -2.28
N MET A 95 -17.31 6.38 -3.58
CA MET A 95 -16.90 5.19 -4.31
C MET A 95 -15.70 4.44 -3.70
N PRO A 96 -14.61 5.09 -3.22
CA PRO A 96 -13.48 4.37 -2.64
C PRO A 96 -13.88 3.60 -1.37
N GLY A 97 -14.71 4.20 -0.51
CA GLY A 97 -15.19 3.53 0.71
C GLY A 97 -16.09 2.32 0.42
N ILE A 98 -16.99 2.45 -0.56
CA ILE A 98 -17.85 1.34 -1.00
C ILE A 98 -17.00 0.22 -1.61
N PHE A 99 -16.02 0.58 -2.44
CA PHE A 99 -15.10 -0.40 -3.04
C PHE A 99 -14.30 -1.15 -1.97
N MET A 100 -13.75 -0.45 -0.98
CA MET A 100 -13.00 -1.03 0.14
C MET A 100 -13.85 -1.99 0.99
N LEU A 101 -15.10 -1.62 1.30
CA LEU A 101 -16.04 -2.49 2.02
C LEU A 101 -16.42 -3.74 1.22
N THR A 102 -16.67 -3.57 -0.08
CA THR A 102 -17.01 -4.67 -0.99
C THR A 102 -15.83 -5.64 -1.10
N HIS A 103 -14.61 -5.13 -1.23
CA HIS A 103 -13.40 -5.94 -1.26
C HIS A 103 -13.22 -6.73 0.04
N LEU A 104 -13.33 -6.10 1.21
CA LEU A 104 -13.21 -6.79 2.50
C LEU A 104 -14.27 -7.89 2.65
N SER A 105 -15.49 -7.64 2.17
CA SER A 105 -16.58 -8.61 2.20
C SER A 105 -16.30 -9.81 1.31
N ILE A 106 -15.86 -9.59 0.06
CA ILE A 106 -15.51 -10.68 -0.87
C ILE A 106 -14.31 -11.46 -0.33
N SER A 107 -13.27 -10.78 0.17
CA SER A 107 -12.11 -11.44 0.79
C SER A 107 -12.54 -12.29 1.99
N GLY A 108 -13.40 -11.77 2.87
CA GLY A 108 -13.95 -12.52 3.99
C GLY A 108 -14.70 -13.78 3.56
N ILE A 109 -15.52 -13.70 2.49
CA ILE A 109 -16.20 -14.86 1.91
C ILE A 109 -15.16 -15.89 1.40
N LEU A 110 -14.13 -15.46 0.67
CA LEU A 110 -13.13 -16.36 0.09
C LEU A 110 -12.27 -17.07 1.15
N TYR A 111 -11.82 -16.35 2.19
CA TYR A 111 -11.01 -16.93 3.24
C TYR A 111 -11.83 -17.69 4.28
N LEU A 112 -12.96 -17.14 4.76
CA LEU A 112 -13.67 -17.69 5.92
C LEU A 112 -14.82 -18.62 5.56
N PHE A 113 -15.46 -18.42 4.40
CA PHE A 113 -16.58 -19.26 3.97
C PHE A 113 -16.16 -20.35 3.00
N TYR A 114 -15.33 -20.02 2.01
CA TYR A 114 -14.77 -21.00 1.07
C TYR A 114 -13.48 -21.67 1.57
N ASP A 115 -12.96 -21.29 2.73
CA ASP A 115 -11.77 -21.86 3.38
C ASP A 115 -10.54 -21.96 2.44
N SER A 116 -10.38 -20.97 1.56
CA SER A 116 -9.39 -21.04 0.48
C SER A 116 -8.43 -19.85 0.51
N ALA A 117 -7.25 -20.06 1.11
CA ALA A 117 -6.14 -19.10 1.08
C ALA A 117 -5.69 -18.75 -0.34
N VAL A 118 -5.73 -19.71 -1.28
CA VAL A 118 -5.30 -19.49 -2.67
C VAL A 118 -6.25 -18.53 -3.38
N LEU A 119 -7.56 -18.84 -3.41
CA LEU A 119 -8.56 -17.96 -4.03
C LEU A 119 -8.59 -16.57 -3.38
N GLY A 120 -8.51 -16.49 -2.05
CA GLY A 120 -8.44 -15.23 -1.33
C GLY A 120 -7.23 -14.39 -1.74
N ALA A 121 -6.03 -14.98 -1.71
CA ALA A 121 -4.80 -14.29 -2.10
C ALA A 121 -4.80 -13.88 -3.57
N THR A 122 -5.29 -14.72 -4.47
CA THR A 122 -5.39 -14.41 -5.90
C THR A 122 -6.37 -13.27 -6.16
N PHE A 123 -7.56 -13.30 -5.55
CA PHE A 123 -8.54 -12.22 -5.68
C PHE A 123 -8.00 -10.89 -5.19
N THR A 124 -7.39 -10.89 -4.00
CA THR A 124 -6.83 -9.67 -3.41
C THR A 124 -5.67 -9.14 -4.23
N ASN A 125 -4.67 -9.97 -4.55
CA ASN A 125 -3.44 -9.50 -5.19
C ASN A 125 -3.59 -9.20 -6.68
N LEU A 126 -4.47 -9.89 -7.41
CA LEU A 126 -4.61 -9.68 -8.87
C LEU A 126 -5.67 -8.66 -9.25
N PHE A 127 -6.71 -8.49 -8.42
CA PHE A 127 -7.84 -7.66 -8.80
C PHE A 127 -7.98 -6.45 -7.87
N SER A 128 -8.01 -6.68 -6.56
CA SER A 128 -8.40 -5.62 -5.64
C SER A 128 -7.26 -4.66 -5.34
N ASN A 129 -6.08 -5.18 -5.02
CA ASN A 129 -4.91 -4.39 -4.64
C ASN A 129 -4.44 -3.43 -5.76
N PRO A 130 -4.31 -3.84 -7.04
CA PRO A 130 -3.98 -2.89 -8.10
C PRO A 130 -4.98 -1.73 -8.19
N VAL A 131 -6.28 -2.02 -8.09
CA VAL A 131 -7.33 -0.99 -8.17
C VAL A 131 -7.24 -0.03 -6.99
N LEU A 132 -7.02 -0.52 -5.76
CA LEU A 132 -6.81 0.33 -4.59
C LEU A 132 -5.59 1.24 -4.76
N LEU A 133 -4.47 0.68 -5.23
CA LEU A 133 -3.25 1.44 -5.48
C LEU A 133 -3.45 2.50 -6.58
N PHE A 134 -4.20 2.20 -7.65
CA PHE A 134 -4.57 3.17 -8.67
C PHE A 134 -5.45 4.30 -8.11
N LEU A 135 -6.40 3.99 -7.24
CA LEU A 135 -7.22 5.00 -6.58
C LEU A 135 -6.35 5.92 -5.70
N VAL A 136 -5.48 5.33 -4.88
CA VAL A 136 -4.55 6.10 -4.03
C VAL A 136 -3.62 6.96 -4.88
N PHE A 137 -3.08 6.43 -5.98
CA PHE A 137 -2.31 7.19 -6.97
C PHE A 137 -3.10 8.39 -7.50
N TYR A 138 -4.32 8.15 -8.01
CA TYR A 138 -5.17 9.20 -8.58
C TYR A 138 -5.37 10.34 -7.59
N PHE A 139 -5.72 10.04 -6.35
CA PHE A 139 -5.96 11.06 -5.33
C PHE A 139 -4.70 11.82 -4.91
N PHE A 140 -3.54 11.16 -4.82
CA PHE A 140 -2.27 11.85 -4.58
C PHE A 140 -1.89 12.77 -5.73
N ASN A 141 -2.15 12.35 -6.97
CA ASN A 141 -1.86 13.17 -8.15
C ASN A 141 -2.79 14.39 -8.24
N GLU A 142 -4.09 14.21 -8.02
CA GLU A 142 -5.07 15.31 -7.96
C GLU A 142 -4.72 16.31 -6.85
N ALA A 143 -4.39 15.82 -5.64
CA ALA A 143 -3.93 16.67 -4.55
C ALA A 143 -2.64 17.42 -4.92
N GLY A 144 -1.69 16.73 -5.58
CA GLY A 144 -0.45 17.32 -6.06
C GLY A 144 -0.66 18.40 -7.13
N ILE A 145 -1.62 18.24 -8.04
CA ILE A 145 -2.00 19.26 -9.02
C ILE A 145 -2.63 20.46 -8.30
N LYS A 146 -3.62 20.21 -7.45
CA LYS A 146 -4.36 21.26 -6.71
C LYS A 146 -3.44 22.11 -5.83
N MET A 147 -2.47 21.48 -5.18
CA MET A 147 -1.52 22.16 -4.28
C MET A 147 -0.21 22.59 -4.97
N ASN A 148 -0.08 22.35 -6.29
CA ASN A 148 1.17 22.51 -7.04
C ASN A 148 2.39 21.86 -6.33
N SER A 149 2.19 20.68 -5.75
CA SER A 149 3.17 19.99 -4.92
C SER A 149 3.79 18.82 -5.67
N PHE A 150 5.05 19.00 -6.11
CA PHE A 150 5.84 17.91 -6.69
C PHE A 150 5.97 16.69 -5.75
N PRO A 151 6.23 16.85 -4.44
CA PRO A 151 6.32 15.72 -3.52
C PRO A 151 5.06 14.83 -3.49
N LEU A 152 3.86 15.42 -3.51
CA LEU A 152 2.60 14.65 -3.55
C LEU A 152 2.45 13.86 -4.85
N ARG A 153 2.80 14.47 -6.00
CA ARG A 153 2.81 13.76 -7.29
C ARG A 153 3.83 12.62 -7.30
N LEU A 154 5.01 12.82 -6.69
CA LEU A 154 6.04 11.79 -6.59
C LEU A 154 5.57 10.60 -5.73
N ILE A 155 4.89 10.86 -4.60
CA ILE A 155 4.26 9.81 -3.79
C ILE A 155 3.22 9.05 -4.64
N GLY A 156 2.37 9.77 -5.36
CA GLY A 156 1.40 9.18 -6.29
C GLY A 156 2.06 8.27 -7.34
N MET A 157 3.15 8.71 -7.97
CA MET A 157 3.91 7.89 -8.93
C MET A 157 4.45 6.60 -8.31
N GLY A 158 4.84 6.63 -7.04
CA GLY A 158 5.25 5.43 -6.32
C GLY A 158 4.10 4.42 -6.18
N PHE A 159 2.88 4.87 -5.86
CA PHE A 159 1.69 4.01 -5.84
C PHE A 159 1.33 3.48 -7.24
N LEU A 160 1.50 4.28 -8.28
CA LEU A 160 1.30 3.84 -9.67
C LEU A 160 2.27 2.71 -10.04
N LEU A 161 3.56 2.86 -9.72
CA LEU A 161 4.56 1.80 -9.98
C LEU A 161 4.23 0.52 -9.20
N TRP A 162 3.74 0.67 -7.97
CA TRP A 162 3.30 -0.47 -7.18
C TRP A 162 2.06 -1.15 -7.77
N ALA A 163 1.10 -0.39 -8.31
CA ALA A 163 -0.05 -0.96 -9.00
C ALA A 163 0.37 -1.73 -10.26
N ILE A 164 1.29 -1.16 -11.05
CA ILE A 164 1.82 -1.77 -12.27
C ILE A 164 2.54 -3.09 -11.98
N ASP A 165 3.27 -3.18 -10.87
CA ASP A 165 3.87 -4.44 -10.40
C ASP A 165 2.82 -5.56 -10.36
N PHE A 166 1.73 -5.34 -9.63
CA PHE A 166 0.68 -6.35 -9.53
C PHE A 166 -0.02 -6.65 -10.86
N VAL A 167 -0.16 -5.69 -11.77
CA VAL A 167 -0.79 -5.92 -13.07
C VAL A 167 0.10 -6.77 -13.99
N ILE A 168 1.40 -6.47 -14.04
CA ILE A 168 2.34 -7.12 -14.96
C ILE A 168 2.85 -8.45 -14.39
N PHE A 169 3.32 -8.44 -13.14
CA PHE A 169 3.99 -9.58 -12.54
C PHE A 169 3.06 -10.42 -11.68
N GLY A 170 1.97 -9.84 -11.16
CA GLY A 170 0.99 -10.55 -10.35
C GLY A 170 0.43 -11.79 -11.04
N PRO A 171 -0.17 -11.71 -12.24
CA PRO A 171 -0.78 -12.88 -12.90
C PRO A 171 0.23 -13.99 -13.16
N LEU A 172 1.45 -13.62 -13.54
CA LEU A 172 2.53 -14.57 -13.79
C LEU A 172 2.98 -15.25 -12.49
N TYR A 173 3.07 -14.50 -11.40
CA TYR A 173 3.51 -15.03 -10.11
C TYR A 173 2.41 -15.84 -9.41
N TYR A 174 1.25 -15.21 -9.14
CA TYR A 174 0.15 -15.82 -8.37
C TYR A 174 -0.73 -16.76 -9.20
N GLY A 175 -0.84 -16.52 -10.52
CA GLY A 175 -1.66 -17.34 -11.41
C GLY A 175 -0.90 -18.49 -12.07
N ALA A 176 0.33 -18.24 -12.54
CA ALA A 176 1.13 -19.22 -13.27
C ALA A 176 2.33 -19.80 -12.47
N GLY A 177 2.58 -19.32 -11.24
CA GLY A 177 3.65 -19.82 -10.40
C GLY A 177 5.07 -19.43 -10.84
N TYR A 178 5.21 -18.45 -11.74
CA TYR A 178 6.53 -18.01 -12.23
C TYR A 178 7.28 -17.21 -11.15
N LEU A 179 8.21 -17.89 -10.48
CA LEU A 179 9.01 -17.32 -9.40
C LEU A 179 9.81 -16.09 -9.82
N PHE A 180 10.36 -16.09 -11.04
CA PHE A 180 11.10 -14.95 -11.58
C PHE A 180 10.23 -13.69 -11.71
N ALA A 181 8.96 -13.84 -12.12
CA ALA A 181 8.02 -12.72 -12.14
C ALA A 181 7.80 -12.16 -10.73
N GLY A 182 7.68 -13.04 -9.73
CA GLY A 182 7.63 -12.63 -8.32
C GLY A 182 8.86 -11.81 -7.90
N MET A 183 10.07 -12.22 -8.29
CA MET A 183 11.29 -11.45 -8.00
C MET A 183 11.28 -10.05 -8.62
N CYS A 184 10.94 -9.96 -9.92
CA CYS A 184 10.84 -8.68 -10.62
C CYS A 184 9.78 -7.78 -9.97
N GLY A 185 8.64 -8.35 -9.59
CA GLY A 185 7.59 -7.62 -8.92
C GLY A 185 8.04 -7.03 -7.57
N TRP A 186 8.67 -7.85 -6.73
CA TRP A 186 9.24 -7.38 -5.45
C TRP A 186 10.27 -6.26 -5.63
N ILE A 187 11.12 -6.32 -6.65
CA ILE A 187 12.09 -5.25 -6.97
C ILE A 187 11.36 -3.94 -7.29
N ILE A 188 10.31 -4.00 -8.11
CA ILE A 188 9.51 -2.81 -8.45
C ILE A 188 8.77 -2.29 -7.22
N GLY A 189 8.19 -3.18 -6.42
CA GLY A 189 7.55 -2.82 -5.16
C GLY A 189 8.52 -2.17 -4.16
N PHE A 190 9.79 -2.57 -4.17
CA PHE A 190 10.85 -1.93 -3.38
C PHE A 190 11.20 -0.53 -3.92
N ILE A 191 11.39 -0.39 -5.23
CA ILE A 191 11.63 0.91 -5.90
C ILE A 191 10.46 1.86 -5.64
N ALA A 192 9.22 1.39 -5.73
CA ALA A 192 8.02 2.15 -5.42
C ALA A 192 8.06 2.72 -3.99
N ARG A 193 8.42 1.90 -2.99
CA ARG A 193 8.57 2.34 -1.60
C ARG A 193 9.66 3.39 -1.43
N ILE A 194 10.79 3.27 -2.14
CA ILE A 194 11.85 4.29 -2.14
C ILE A 194 11.32 5.61 -2.71
N ILE A 195 10.58 5.56 -3.83
CA ILE A 195 10.00 6.77 -4.44
C ILE A 195 9.02 7.44 -3.47
N ILE A 196 8.16 6.66 -2.81
CA ILE A 196 7.22 7.19 -1.82
C ILE A 196 7.98 7.77 -0.62
N PHE A 197 9.01 7.08 -0.12
CA PHE A 197 9.87 7.57 0.95
C PHE A 197 10.49 8.92 0.60
N VAL A 198 11.10 9.03 -0.59
CA VAL A 198 11.70 10.28 -1.08
C VAL A 198 10.65 11.38 -1.19
N GLY A 199 9.46 11.06 -1.70
CA GLY A 199 8.32 11.97 -1.74
C GLY A 199 7.93 12.49 -0.36
N PHE A 200 7.84 11.63 0.66
CA PHE A 200 7.58 12.06 2.03
C PHE A 200 8.72 12.92 2.58
N VAL A 201 9.98 12.54 2.36
CA VAL A 201 11.14 13.33 2.79
C VAL A 201 11.10 14.74 2.19
N TYR A 202 10.70 14.91 0.92
CA TYR A 202 10.55 16.25 0.32
C TYR A 202 9.28 16.99 0.74
N LEU A 203 8.26 16.29 1.21
CA LEU A 203 7.04 16.92 1.74
C LEU A 203 7.28 17.55 3.12
N LEU A 204 8.22 17.03 3.90
CA LEU A 204 8.51 17.46 5.27
C LEU A 204 9.25 18.83 5.40
N PRO A 205 10.21 19.21 4.55
CA PRO A 205 10.83 20.53 4.55
C PRO A 205 10.00 21.52 3.72
N GLY A 206 8.85 21.93 4.26
CA GLY A 206 7.88 22.77 3.54
C GLY A 206 7.10 23.76 4.40
N ARG A 207 7.74 24.37 5.41
CA ARG A 207 7.41 25.72 5.93
C ARG A 207 8.64 26.23 6.68
N ARG A 208 9.56 26.82 5.92
CA ARG A 208 10.32 27.96 6.44
C ARG A 208 9.34 29.12 6.38
N ASP A 209 8.62 29.33 7.47
CA ASP A 209 8.02 30.62 7.75
C ASP A 209 9.16 31.60 8.07
#